data_AF-A0A354IAQ0-F1
#
_entry.id   AF-A0A354IAQ0-F1
#
_cell.length_a   1.000
_cell.length_b   1.000
_cell.length_c   1.000
_cell.angle_alpha   90.00
_cell.angle_beta   90.00
_cell.angle_gamma   90.00
#
_symmetry.space_group_name_H-M   'P 1'
#
loop_
_entity.id
_entity.type
_entity.pdbx_description
1 polymer ?
#
loop_
_entity_poly.entity_id
_entity_poly.type
_entity_poly.pdbx_seq_one_letter_code
_entity_poly.pdbx_strand_id
1 'polypeptide(L)'
;MNISGVSYNGNVQNTEQKSIRPLQNEGSKGALTGMKLSEGKRLDTWEITHVQSENSVSLANTYQPGGIKVVRIEHRHYLRNMEQYFEVFNQYAKGQLSEDELTAYSAAFESNVECTLNADRVGGIKILAKEMKENISKGIANTPDNLKTELSVDGMKFTWKELTDMYKTGAYIDKFLDAGGAGTYQTYANVGIAKAYVHKSELGLTEKQVKFLSDAVEKKIDRKLESSRLIFELAAADRQNPMWEGYYIGGTNTQPVASNTKMISEITEAFSKIDPNDKSTYDAAVDKFEDVMRSWETIFASYVARQAPGYAATHVQDKEYYSRKAFQAIWNGTY
;
A
#
# COMPACT_ATOMS: atom_id res chain seq x y z
N MET A 1 -29.39 15.49 3.53
CA MET A 1 -29.61 14.89 4.86
C MET A 1 -28.81 15.73 5.84
N ASN A 2 -29.48 16.48 6.71
CA ASN A 2 -28.84 17.36 7.69
C ASN A 2 -28.37 16.54 8.89
N ILE A 3 -27.13 16.77 9.35
CA ILE A 3 -26.71 16.38 10.70
C ILE A 3 -26.04 17.59 11.33
N SER A 4 -26.85 18.34 12.07
CA SER A 4 -26.43 19.37 13.02
C SER A 4 -26.11 18.72 14.36
N GLY A 5 -25.01 19.13 15.00
CA GLY A 5 -24.86 18.97 16.44
C GLY A 5 -23.44 18.77 16.93
N VAL A 6 -22.65 19.84 17.05
CA VAL A 6 -21.83 20.15 18.25
C VAL A 6 -21.62 21.67 18.28
N SER A 7 -22.06 22.31 19.35
CA SER A 7 -21.69 23.69 19.73
C SER A 7 -20.67 23.63 20.87
N TYR A 8 -19.62 24.45 20.84
CA TYR A 8 -19.06 24.97 22.08
C TYR A 8 -18.34 26.32 21.93
N ASN A 9 -18.46 27.10 23.01
CA ASN A 9 -18.25 28.53 23.21
C ASN A 9 -16.82 29.04 22.98
N GLY A 10 -16.73 30.31 22.58
CA GLY A 10 -15.50 31.07 22.53
C GLY A 10 -15.02 31.61 23.89
N ASN A 11 -13.78 32.11 23.84
CA ASN A 11 -13.05 32.97 24.78
C ASN A 11 -12.57 32.38 26.12
N VAL A 12 -11.27 32.03 26.16
CA VAL A 12 -10.33 32.54 27.19
C VAL A 12 -8.94 32.72 26.55
N GLN A 13 -8.60 33.96 26.19
CA GLN A 13 -7.20 34.39 26.12
C GLN A 13 -6.75 34.81 27.52
N ASN A 14 -5.47 34.59 27.81
CA ASN A 14 -4.66 35.18 28.89
C ASN A 14 -5.04 34.82 30.33
N THR A 15 -4.28 33.88 30.91
CA THR A 15 -3.94 33.95 32.34
C THR A 15 -2.56 33.33 32.58
N GLU A 16 -1.60 34.23 32.85
CA GLU A 16 -0.41 34.06 33.70
C GLU A 16 0.73 33.12 33.26
N GLN A 17 1.78 33.77 32.74
CA GLN A 17 3.18 33.41 32.98
C GLN A 17 3.42 33.11 34.47
N LYS A 18 3.82 31.88 34.81
CA LYS A 18 4.64 31.60 36.00
C LYS A 18 5.91 30.87 35.59
N SER A 19 7.05 31.49 35.89
CA SER A 19 8.39 30.97 35.68
C SER A 19 8.56 29.59 36.33
N ILE A 20 8.98 28.60 35.54
CA ILE A 20 9.46 27.32 36.05
C ILE A 20 10.99 27.42 36.14
N ARG A 21 11.53 27.36 37.35
CA ARG A 21 12.97 27.08 37.59
C ARG A 21 13.21 25.57 37.43
N PRO A 22 14.36 25.14 36.90
CA PRO A 22 14.61 23.73 36.63
C PRO A 22 14.94 23.00 37.93
N LEU A 23 14.36 21.81 38.11
CA LEU A 23 14.82 20.84 39.10
C LEU A 23 15.28 19.60 38.35
N GLN A 24 16.60 19.42 38.39
CA GLN A 24 17.32 18.24 37.95
C GLN A 24 16.99 17.04 38.86
N ASN A 25 16.88 15.88 38.22
CA ASN A 25 17.13 14.52 38.70
C ASN A 25 17.29 14.26 40.22
N GLU A 26 16.33 13.53 40.77
CA GLU A 26 16.49 12.41 41.71
C GLU A 26 15.36 11.42 41.33
N GLY A 27 15.47 10.10 41.25
CA GLY A 27 16.49 9.11 41.48
C GLY A 27 15.81 7.77 41.16
N SER A 28 16.54 6.83 40.58
CA SER A 28 16.06 5.48 40.28
C SER A 28 15.64 4.70 41.53
N LYS A 29 14.46 4.05 41.46
CA LYS A 29 14.07 2.71 41.99
C LYS A 29 12.76 2.70 42.78
N GLY A 30 11.83 1.89 42.29
CA GLY A 30 10.93 1.10 43.14
C GLY A 30 9.44 1.48 43.08
N ALA A 31 8.70 0.85 42.16
CA ALA A 31 7.46 0.10 42.43
C ALA A 31 6.61 0.03 41.15
N LEU A 32 6.79 -1.05 40.39
CA LEU A 32 5.71 -1.63 39.60
C LEU A 32 4.64 -2.14 40.58
N THR A 33 3.73 -1.27 41.03
CA THR A 33 2.45 -1.70 41.60
C THR A 33 1.44 -1.71 40.48
N GLY A 34 1.43 -2.81 39.73
CA GLY A 34 0.38 -3.12 38.78
C GLY A 34 -0.96 -3.14 39.50
N MET A 35 -1.91 -2.34 39.00
CA MET A 35 -3.31 -2.46 39.37
C MET A 35 -3.81 -3.82 38.81
N LYS A 36 -4.04 -4.79 39.71
CA LYS A 36 -4.68 -6.06 39.36
C LYS A 36 -6.08 -5.78 38.80
N LEU A 37 -6.28 -6.09 37.52
CA LEU A 37 -7.61 -6.17 36.93
C LEU A 37 -8.40 -7.31 37.60
N SER A 38 -9.70 -7.10 37.84
CA SER A 38 -10.61 -8.13 38.36
C SER A 38 -10.72 -9.30 37.37
N GLU A 39 -10.92 -10.51 37.90
CA GLU A 39 -10.85 -11.79 37.16
C GLU A 39 -11.75 -11.86 35.91
N GLY A 40 -12.79 -11.04 35.80
CA GLY A 40 -13.65 -10.96 34.62
C GLY A 40 -13.07 -10.21 33.41
N LYS A 41 -11.89 -9.58 33.51
CA LYS A 41 -11.27 -8.79 32.42
C LYS A 41 -9.85 -9.22 32.05
N ARG A 42 -9.44 -10.42 32.44
CA ARG A 42 -8.16 -11.02 32.10
C ARG A 42 -8.29 -11.81 30.79
N LEU A 43 -7.53 -11.43 29.76
CA LEU A 43 -7.51 -12.10 28.44
C LEU A 43 -6.74 -13.43 28.46
N ASP A 44 -6.06 -13.72 29.58
CA ASP A 44 -5.33 -14.96 29.85
C ASP A 44 -6.22 -16.14 30.30
N THR A 45 -7.54 -15.96 30.41
CA THR A 45 -8.51 -17.03 30.73
C THR A 45 -9.50 -17.35 29.60
N TRP A 46 -9.27 -16.86 28.38
CA TRP A 46 -10.02 -17.31 27.22
C TRP A 46 -9.46 -18.63 26.72
N GLU A 47 -10.06 -19.72 27.17
CA GLU A 47 -9.92 -21.02 26.52
C GLU A 47 -10.65 -20.92 25.17
N ILE A 48 -9.88 -20.79 24.07
CA ILE A 48 -10.42 -20.86 22.72
C ILE A 48 -10.95 -22.28 22.53
N THR A 49 -12.24 -22.47 22.79
CA THR A 49 -12.96 -23.65 22.32
C THR A 49 -13.14 -23.49 20.82
N HIS A 50 -12.48 -24.36 20.05
CA HIS A 50 -12.81 -24.53 18.64
C HIS A 50 -14.30 -24.84 18.52
N VAL A 51 -15.08 -23.89 18.03
CA VAL A 51 -16.39 -24.18 17.47
C VAL A 51 -16.12 -24.86 16.14
N GLN A 52 -16.18 -26.20 16.14
CA GLN A 52 -16.38 -26.97 14.92
C GLN A 52 -17.63 -26.41 14.24
N SER A 53 -17.48 -25.84 13.05
CA SER A 53 -18.62 -25.69 12.16
C SER A 53 -19.01 -27.08 11.70
N GLU A 54 -20.05 -27.66 12.29
CA GLU A 54 -20.82 -28.71 11.65
C GLU A 54 -21.52 -28.11 10.44
N ASN A 55 -20.84 -28.18 9.30
CA ASN A 55 -21.47 -28.46 8.02
C ASN A 55 -20.57 -29.47 7.32
N SER A 56 -20.71 -30.73 7.74
CA SER A 56 -20.23 -31.89 7.02
C SER A 56 -21.01 -32.02 5.71
N VAL A 57 -20.58 -31.31 4.67
CA VAL A 57 -20.75 -31.84 3.32
C VAL A 57 -19.54 -32.69 3.04
N SER A 58 -19.68 -33.99 3.30
CA SER A 58 -18.77 -35.00 2.80
C SER A 58 -18.70 -34.86 1.27
N LEU A 59 -17.66 -34.20 0.78
CA LEU A 59 -17.13 -34.44 -0.55
C LEU A 59 -16.02 -35.48 -0.40
N ALA A 60 -16.40 -36.67 0.08
CA ALA A 60 -15.67 -37.90 -0.25
C ALA A 60 -15.84 -38.19 -1.75
N ASN A 61 -15.25 -37.34 -2.60
CA ASN A 61 -14.85 -37.79 -3.91
C ASN A 61 -13.53 -38.53 -3.72
N THR A 62 -13.66 -39.85 -3.73
CA THR A 62 -12.62 -40.87 -3.89
C THR A 62 -11.41 -40.35 -4.68
N TYR A 63 -10.35 -39.94 -3.98
CA TYR A 63 -9.05 -39.72 -4.61
C TYR A 63 -8.18 -40.96 -4.41
N GLN A 64 -7.83 -41.57 -5.54
CA GLN A 64 -6.95 -42.71 -5.68
C GLN A 64 -5.51 -42.39 -5.22
N PRO A 65 -4.68 -43.40 -4.89
CA PRO A 65 -3.36 -43.21 -4.29
C PRO A 65 -2.35 -42.70 -5.32
N GLY A 66 -2.32 -41.39 -5.53
CA GLY A 66 -1.16 -40.65 -6.03
C GLY A 66 -0.66 -39.81 -4.87
N GLY A 67 0.57 -40.05 -4.40
CA GLY A 67 1.13 -39.40 -3.22
C GLY A 67 0.98 -37.87 -3.26
N ILE A 68 0.76 -37.26 -2.09
CA ILE A 68 0.75 -35.80 -1.93
C ILE A 68 2.12 -35.27 -2.34
N LYS A 69 2.18 -34.57 -3.47
CA LYS A 69 3.40 -33.90 -3.92
C LYS A 69 3.52 -32.56 -3.20
N VAL A 70 4.33 -32.53 -2.13
CA VAL A 70 4.67 -31.29 -1.42
C VAL A 70 5.81 -30.60 -2.18
N VAL A 71 5.54 -29.42 -2.75
CA VAL A 71 6.55 -28.62 -3.46
C VAL A 71 7.07 -27.54 -2.52
N ARG A 72 8.38 -27.53 -2.28
CA ARG A 72 9.03 -26.52 -1.43
C ARG A 72 9.36 -25.27 -2.26
N ILE A 73 8.74 -24.15 -1.94
CA ILE A 73 9.09 -22.85 -2.52
C ILE A 73 10.22 -22.24 -1.71
N GLU A 74 11.38 -22.06 -2.33
CA GLU A 74 12.52 -21.33 -1.77
C GLU A 74 12.57 -19.87 -2.24
N HIS A 75 13.30 -19.01 -1.52
CA HIS A 75 13.42 -17.59 -1.85
C HIS A 75 13.90 -17.32 -3.28
N ARG A 76 14.76 -18.20 -3.84
CA ARG A 76 15.25 -18.10 -5.22
C ARG A 76 14.14 -18.13 -6.29
N HIS A 77 12.95 -18.64 -5.96
CA HIS A 77 11.84 -18.73 -6.91
C HIS A 77 11.03 -17.43 -7.01
N TYR A 78 11.24 -16.49 -6.08
CA TYR A 78 10.67 -15.15 -6.15
C TYR A 78 11.57 -14.27 -7.01
N LEU A 79 11.15 -14.09 -8.25
CA LEU A 79 11.89 -13.30 -9.24
C LEU A 79 11.39 -11.86 -9.22
N ARG A 80 12.24 -10.94 -9.69
CA ARG A 80 12.03 -9.49 -9.56
C ARG A 80 10.98 -8.94 -10.52
N ASN A 81 10.75 -9.61 -11.64
CA ASN A 81 9.82 -9.16 -12.68
C ASN A 81 9.35 -10.31 -13.58
N MET A 82 8.36 -10.02 -14.41
CA MET A 82 7.74 -10.99 -15.32
C MET A 82 8.71 -11.49 -16.39
N GLU A 83 9.68 -10.68 -16.83
CA GLU A 83 10.68 -11.10 -17.81
C GLU A 83 11.57 -12.24 -17.30
N GLN A 84 11.91 -12.21 -16.01
CA GLN A 84 12.66 -13.30 -15.39
C GLN A 84 11.83 -14.59 -15.32
N TYR A 85 10.54 -14.49 -14.97
CA TYR A 85 9.63 -15.64 -15.01
C TYR A 85 9.47 -16.20 -16.42
N PHE A 86 9.34 -15.33 -17.43
CA PHE A 86 9.28 -15.73 -18.82
C PHE A 86 10.49 -16.57 -19.22
N GLU A 87 11.70 -16.11 -18.88
CA GLU A 87 12.92 -16.83 -19.22
C GLU A 87 13.00 -18.17 -18.48
N VAL A 88 12.59 -18.25 -17.23
CA VAL A 88 12.49 -19.54 -16.50
C VAL A 88 11.53 -20.51 -17.19
N PHE A 89 10.35 -20.04 -17.60
CA PHE A 89 9.39 -20.90 -18.31
C PHE A 89 9.94 -21.34 -19.68
N ASN A 90 10.70 -20.47 -20.35
CA ASN A 90 11.40 -20.78 -21.60
C ASN A 90 12.55 -21.79 -21.38
N GLN A 91 13.31 -21.70 -20.29
CA GLN A 91 14.35 -22.67 -19.91
C GLN A 91 13.74 -24.05 -19.61
N TYR A 92 12.62 -24.09 -18.90
CA TYR A 92 11.85 -25.32 -18.74
C TYR A 92 11.41 -25.89 -20.10
N ALA A 93 10.94 -25.04 -21.01
CA ALA A 93 10.54 -25.47 -22.34
C ALA A 93 11.72 -26.04 -23.17
N LYS A 94 12.94 -25.55 -22.94
CA LYS A 94 14.19 -26.10 -23.52
C LYS A 94 14.66 -27.39 -22.84
N GLY A 95 13.98 -27.88 -21.80
CA GLY A 95 14.37 -29.07 -21.03
C GLY A 95 15.52 -28.81 -20.04
N GLN A 96 15.78 -27.54 -19.72
CA GLN A 96 16.89 -27.15 -18.82
C GLN A 96 16.47 -27.12 -17.35
N LEU A 97 15.17 -27.19 -17.05
CA LEU A 97 14.61 -27.22 -15.71
C LEU A 97 13.69 -28.43 -15.53
N SER A 98 13.63 -28.91 -14.30
CA SER A 98 12.73 -30.01 -13.92
C SER A 98 11.26 -29.56 -13.84
N GLU A 99 10.32 -30.52 -13.82
CA GLU A 99 8.90 -30.23 -13.58
C GLU A 99 8.64 -29.70 -12.16
N ASP A 100 9.44 -30.12 -11.19
CA ASP A 100 9.36 -29.63 -9.81
C ASP A 100 9.77 -28.16 -9.72
N GLU A 101 10.84 -27.78 -10.42
CA GLU A 101 11.25 -26.38 -10.53
C GLU A 101 10.21 -25.53 -11.25
N LEU A 102 9.64 -26.02 -12.37
CA LEU A 102 8.54 -25.32 -13.02
C LEU A 102 7.40 -25.09 -12.02
N THR A 103 7.02 -26.11 -11.25
CA THR A 103 5.91 -25.99 -10.30
C THR A 103 6.21 -24.95 -9.21
N ALA A 104 7.43 -24.91 -8.69
CA ALA A 104 7.85 -23.93 -7.68
C ALA A 104 7.86 -22.49 -8.25
N TYR A 105 8.42 -22.29 -9.44
CA TYR A 105 8.41 -20.97 -10.09
C TYR A 105 7.01 -20.53 -10.53
N SER A 106 6.14 -21.47 -10.94
CA SER A 106 4.74 -21.17 -11.26
C SER A 106 3.99 -20.68 -10.03
N ALA A 107 4.14 -21.35 -8.88
CA ALA A 107 3.50 -20.93 -7.64
C ALA A 107 3.99 -19.55 -7.17
N ALA A 108 5.29 -19.26 -7.29
CA ALA A 108 5.84 -17.94 -6.96
C ALA A 108 5.36 -16.85 -7.93
N PHE A 109 5.26 -17.18 -9.23
CA PHE A 109 4.66 -16.30 -10.23
C PHE A 109 3.19 -15.99 -9.90
N GLU A 110 2.38 -17.02 -9.65
CA GLU A 110 0.96 -16.91 -9.31
C GLU A 110 0.79 -16.02 -8.08
N SER A 111 1.55 -16.27 -7.01
CA SER A 111 1.52 -15.45 -5.79
C SER A 111 1.87 -13.98 -6.04
N ASN A 112 2.89 -13.71 -6.85
CA ASN A 112 3.26 -12.33 -7.20
C ASN A 112 2.16 -11.63 -7.99
N VAL A 113 1.56 -12.31 -8.97
CA VAL A 113 0.46 -11.76 -9.77
C VAL A 113 -0.79 -11.54 -8.90
N GLU A 114 -1.13 -12.49 -8.04
CA GLU A 114 -2.24 -12.39 -7.08
C GLU A 114 -2.05 -11.17 -6.16
N CYS A 115 -0.86 -10.98 -5.59
CA CYS A 115 -0.59 -9.82 -4.74
C CYS A 115 -0.65 -8.49 -5.52
N THR A 116 0.06 -8.41 -6.65
CA THR A 116 0.17 -7.17 -7.44
C THR A 116 -1.12 -6.80 -8.16
N LEU A 117 -1.95 -7.76 -8.56
CA LEU A 117 -3.22 -7.48 -9.23
C LEU A 117 -4.41 -7.68 -8.31
N ASN A 118 -4.17 -7.93 -7.02
CA ASN A 118 -5.19 -8.25 -6.02
C ASN A 118 -6.24 -9.25 -6.53
N ALA A 119 -5.74 -10.31 -7.13
CA ALA A 119 -6.50 -11.38 -7.74
C ALA A 119 -6.56 -12.58 -6.78
N ASP A 120 -7.66 -13.33 -6.82
CA ASP A 120 -7.90 -14.53 -6.02
C ASP A 120 -7.25 -15.78 -6.63
N ARG A 121 -7.14 -15.85 -7.96
CA ARG A 121 -6.61 -17.03 -8.67
C ARG A 121 -5.90 -16.68 -9.97
N VAL A 122 -4.73 -17.28 -10.17
CA VAL A 122 -3.98 -17.25 -11.43
C VAL A 122 -3.79 -18.66 -11.98
N GLY A 123 -3.86 -18.83 -13.30
CA GLY A 123 -3.67 -20.15 -13.91
C GLY A 123 -3.32 -20.09 -15.40
N GLY A 124 -2.91 -21.24 -15.93
CA GLY A 124 -2.57 -21.42 -17.35
C GLY A 124 -1.07 -21.61 -17.63
N ILE A 125 -0.21 -21.56 -16.62
CA ILE A 125 1.26 -21.68 -16.79
C ILE A 125 1.69 -23.02 -17.41
N LYS A 126 1.05 -24.13 -17.05
CA LYS A 126 1.33 -25.43 -17.68
C LYS A 126 0.99 -25.45 -19.17
N ILE A 127 -0.08 -24.77 -19.57
CA ILE A 127 -0.50 -24.67 -20.97
C ILE A 127 0.49 -23.80 -21.73
N LEU A 128 0.88 -22.67 -21.14
CA LEU A 128 1.90 -21.76 -21.67
C LEU A 128 3.23 -22.50 -21.90
N ALA A 129 3.69 -23.25 -20.90
CA ALA A 129 4.93 -24.03 -20.98
C ALA A 129 4.85 -25.11 -22.08
N LYS A 130 3.67 -25.71 -22.30
CA LYS A 130 3.44 -26.65 -23.39
C LYS A 130 3.53 -25.97 -24.75
N GLU A 131 2.87 -24.82 -24.93
CA GLU A 131 2.99 -24.02 -26.16
C GLU A 131 4.45 -23.63 -26.42
N MET A 132 5.17 -23.16 -25.40
CA MET A 132 6.59 -22.80 -25.53
C MET A 132 7.45 -23.96 -26.01
N LYS A 133 7.18 -25.19 -25.54
CA LYS A 133 7.85 -26.41 -26.02
C LYS A 133 7.53 -26.70 -27.48
N GLU A 134 6.27 -26.56 -27.87
CA GLU A 134 5.81 -26.76 -29.25
C GLU A 134 6.38 -25.72 -30.21
N ASN A 135 6.54 -24.47 -29.79
CA ASN A 135 7.17 -23.42 -30.58
C ASN A 135 8.65 -23.74 -30.84
N ILE A 136 9.38 -24.13 -29.78
CA ILE A 136 10.79 -24.54 -29.90
C ILE A 136 10.94 -25.72 -30.86
N SER A 137 10.08 -26.74 -30.79
CA SER A 137 10.16 -27.90 -31.68
C SER A 137 9.88 -27.56 -33.15
N LYS A 138 9.16 -26.46 -33.41
CA LYS A 138 8.89 -25.91 -34.75
C LYS A 138 9.90 -24.86 -35.20
N GLY A 139 10.93 -24.56 -34.39
CA GLY A 139 11.90 -23.50 -34.69
C GLY A 139 11.34 -22.07 -34.57
N ILE A 140 10.23 -21.89 -33.86
CA ILE A 140 9.59 -20.60 -33.62
C ILE A 140 10.09 -20.05 -32.29
N ALA A 141 10.56 -18.79 -32.29
CA ALA A 141 11.01 -18.13 -31.08
C ALA A 141 9.82 -17.78 -30.15
N ASN A 142 9.97 -18.09 -28.86
CA ASN A 142 9.04 -17.64 -27.83
C ASN A 142 9.28 -16.15 -27.55
N THR A 143 8.29 -15.33 -27.89
CA THR A 143 8.24 -13.91 -27.54
C THR A 143 6.86 -13.60 -26.94
N PRO A 144 6.72 -12.55 -26.11
CA PRO A 144 5.42 -12.13 -25.58
C PRO A 144 4.34 -11.95 -26.66
N ASP A 145 4.71 -11.50 -27.85
CA ASP A 145 3.79 -11.26 -28.96
C ASP A 145 3.39 -12.53 -29.73
N ASN A 146 4.24 -13.57 -29.73
CA ASN A 146 4.00 -14.80 -30.49
C ASN A 146 3.22 -15.87 -29.71
N LEU A 147 3.10 -15.70 -28.39
CA LEU A 147 2.40 -16.65 -27.53
C LEU A 147 0.89 -16.41 -27.56
N LYS A 148 0.15 -17.49 -27.81
CA LYS A 148 -1.31 -17.48 -27.97
C LYS A 148 -2.04 -17.95 -26.72
N THR A 149 -1.34 -18.60 -25.79
CA THR A 149 -1.94 -19.04 -24.53
C THR A 149 -2.48 -17.84 -23.76
N GLU A 150 -3.77 -17.92 -23.44
CA GLU A 150 -4.43 -17.01 -22.52
C GLU A 150 -4.28 -17.54 -21.09
N LEU A 151 -3.68 -16.75 -20.22
CA LEU A 151 -3.63 -16.97 -18.78
C LEU A 151 -4.93 -16.51 -18.13
N SER A 152 -5.42 -17.28 -17.17
CA SER A 152 -6.59 -16.93 -16.39
C SER A 152 -6.17 -16.16 -15.15
N VAL A 153 -6.77 -14.99 -14.91
CA VAL A 153 -6.65 -14.19 -13.69
C VAL A 153 -8.07 -13.82 -13.26
N ASP A 154 -8.53 -14.36 -12.13
CA ASP A 154 -9.91 -14.20 -11.62
C ASP A 154 -11.01 -14.50 -12.65
N GLY A 155 -10.78 -15.55 -13.44
CA GLY A 155 -11.71 -15.97 -14.50
C GLY A 155 -11.69 -15.08 -15.74
N MET A 156 -10.94 -13.97 -15.73
CA MET A 156 -10.62 -13.22 -16.94
C MET A 156 -9.40 -13.79 -17.64
N LYS A 157 -9.34 -13.62 -18.95
CA LYS A 157 -8.28 -14.17 -19.79
C LYS A 157 -7.36 -13.08 -20.32
N PHE A 158 -6.05 -13.27 -20.24
CA PHE A 158 -5.07 -12.33 -20.74
C PHE A 158 -3.92 -13.07 -21.42
N THR A 159 -3.43 -12.55 -22.53
CA THR A 159 -2.15 -12.99 -23.10
C THR A 159 -1.01 -12.70 -22.13
N TRP A 160 0.15 -13.34 -22.34
CA TRP A 160 1.36 -13.05 -21.53
C TRP A 160 1.71 -11.56 -21.54
N LYS A 161 1.64 -10.94 -22.72
CA LYS A 161 1.91 -9.51 -22.92
C LYS A 161 0.94 -8.64 -22.13
N GLU A 162 -0.36 -8.87 -22.29
CA GLU A 162 -1.37 -8.09 -21.57
C GLU A 162 -1.24 -8.21 -20.05
N LEU A 163 -0.95 -9.42 -19.55
CA LEU A 163 -0.73 -9.65 -18.13
C LEU A 163 0.54 -8.95 -17.63
N THR A 164 1.62 -8.98 -18.42
CA THR A 164 2.87 -8.29 -18.09
C THR A 164 2.69 -6.78 -18.03
N ASP A 165 1.95 -6.20 -18.99
CA ASP A 165 1.69 -4.76 -19.05
C ASP A 165 0.85 -4.30 -17.83
N MET A 166 -0.17 -5.08 -17.45
CA MET A 166 -0.94 -4.83 -16.23
C MET A 166 -0.09 -4.98 -14.97
N TYR A 167 0.70 -6.05 -14.86
CA TYR A 167 1.55 -6.31 -13.70
C TYR A 167 2.57 -5.19 -13.48
N LYS A 168 3.24 -4.73 -14.54
CA LYS A 168 4.20 -3.62 -14.47
C LYS A 168 3.55 -2.36 -13.94
N THR A 169 2.36 -2.04 -14.45
CA THR A 169 1.60 -0.86 -14.01
C THR A 169 1.16 -1.01 -12.55
N GLY A 170 0.61 -2.16 -12.17
CA GLY A 170 0.20 -2.45 -10.79
C GLY A 170 1.37 -2.39 -9.80
N ALA A 171 2.51 -3.00 -10.14
CA ALA A 171 3.72 -2.98 -9.31
C ALA A 171 4.31 -1.57 -9.19
N TYR A 172 4.22 -0.76 -10.24
CA TYR A 172 4.62 0.64 -10.17
C TYR A 172 3.71 1.45 -9.24
N ILE A 173 2.40 1.21 -9.30
CA ILE A 173 1.43 1.82 -8.40
C ILE A 173 1.68 1.42 -6.94
N ASP A 174 2.01 0.15 -6.68
CA ASP A 174 2.35 -0.33 -5.33
C ASP A 174 3.51 0.45 -4.71
N LYS A 175 4.58 0.71 -5.48
CA LYS A 175 5.75 1.47 -4.99
C LYS A 175 5.37 2.81 -4.38
N PHE A 176 4.54 3.60 -5.07
CA PHE A 176 4.20 4.93 -4.60
C PHE A 176 2.99 4.92 -3.67
N LEU A 177 2.05 3.98 -3.78
CA LEU A 177 1.00 3.80 -2.76
C LEU A 177 1.58 3.42 -1.40
N ASP A 178 2.69 2.69 -1.38
CA ASP A 178 3.41 2.37 -0.14
C ASP A 178 4.36 3.47 0.33
N ALA A 179 4.73 4.39 -0.56
CA ALA A 179 5.48 5.57 -0.19
C ALA A 179 4.68 6.49 0.75
N GLY A 180 5.35 7.01 1.77
CA GLY A 180 4.76 7.95 2.73
C GLY A 180 4.09 7.32 3.95
N GLY A 181 4.07 5.98 4.07
CA GLY A 181 3.43 5.30 5.21
C GLY A 181 1.90 5.35 5.17
N ALA A 182 1.24 4.78 6.17
CA ALA A 182 -0.21 4.84 6.31
C ALA A 182 -0.60 6.03 7.21
N GLY A 183 -1.69 6.72 6.86
CA GLY A 183 -2.21 7.85 7.62
C GLY A 183 -1.44 9.16 7.48
N THR A 184 -0.68 9.40 6.40
CA THR A 184 -0.01 10.70 6.16
C THR A 184 -0.75 11.52 5.09
N TYR A 185 -0.45 12.82 5.01
CA TYR A 185 -1.05 13.69 3.98
C TYR A 185 -0.67 13.22 2.56
N GLN A 186 0.55 12.69 2.41
CA GLN A 186 1.01 12.09 1.16
C GLN A 186 0.21 10.83 0.80
N THR A 187 -0.26 10.04 1.76
CA THR A 187 -1.14 8.88 1.48
C THR A 187 -2.37 9.31 0.67
N TYR A 188 -3.03 10.40 1.06
CA TYR A 188 -4.23 10.89 0.38
C TYR A 188 -3.94 11.43 -1.02
N ALA A 189 -2.79 12.08 -1.21
CA ALA A 189 -2.31 12.47 -2.54
C ALA A 189 -2.09 11.23 -3.41
N ASN A 190 -1.31 10.25 -2.93
CA ASN A 190 -0.97 9.03 -3.67
C ASN A 190 -2.19 8.20 -4.05
N VAL A 191 -3.25 8.20 -3.22
CA VAL A 191 -4.54 7.57 -3.55
C VAL A 191 -5.17 8.19 -4.79
N GLY A 192 -5.27 9.52 -4.86
CA GLY A 192 -5.84 10.18 -6.04
C GLY A 192 -4.95 10.03 -7.28
N ILE A 193 -3.62 10.05 -7.12
CA ILE A 193 -2.69 9.74 -8.20
C ILE A 193 -2.91 8.31 -8.71
N ALA A 194 -3.02 7.31 -7.84
CA ALA A 194 -3.22 5.92 -8.24
C ALA A 194 -4.51 5.73 -9.05
N LYS A 195 -5.61 6.36 -8.62
CA LYS A 195 -6.89 6.34 -9.36
C LYS A 195 -6.73 6.90 -10.77
N ALA A 196 -6.08 8.05 -10.92
CA ALA A 196 -5.86 8.64 -12.24
C ALA A 196 -4.85 7.84 -13.08
N TYR A 197 -3.76 7.37 -12.46
CA TYR A 197 -2.61 6.79 -13.18
C TYR A 197 -3.00 5.57 -14.04
N VAL A 198 -3.90 4.72 -13.55
CA VAL A 198 -4.39 3.53 -14.30
C VAL A 198 -5.03 3.90 -15.64
N HIS A 199 -5.54 5.12 -15.77
CA HIS A 199 -6.22 5.60 -16.98
C HIS A 199 -5.32 6.41 -17.93
N LYS A 200 -4.01 6.53 -17.66
CA LYS A 200 -3.08 7.22 -18.56
C LYS A 200 -3.01 6.52 -19.91
N SER A 201 -3.33 7.24 -20.99
CA SER A 201 -3.28 6.71 -22.36
C SER A 201 -1.88 6.23 -22.77
N GLU A 202 -0.83 6.88 -22.26
CA GLU A 202 0.59 6.54 -22.49
C GLU A 202 0.96 5.10 -22.07
N LEU A 203 0.15 4.48 -21.19
CA LEU A 203 0.38 3.10 -20.74
C LEU A 203 0.03 2.06 -21.81
N GLY A 204 -0.72 2.44 -22.86
CA GLY A 204 -1.10 1.54 -23.95
C GLY A 204 -1.98 0.36 -23.52
N LEU A 205 -2.65 0.46 -22.37
CA LEU A 205 -3.55 -0.56 -21.85
C LEU A 205 -4.88 -0.56 -22.63
N THR A 206 -5.40 -1.73 -22.92
CA THR A 206 -6.75 -1.89 -23.48
C THR A 206 -7.82 -1.55 -22.44
N GLU A 207 -9.04 -1.24 -22.88
CA GLU A 207 -10.18 -0.95 -21.98
C GLU A 207 -10.41 -2.08 -20.95
N LYS A 208 -10.25 -3.33 -21.40
CA LYS A 208 -10.36 -4.51 -20.53
C LYS A 208 -9.28 -4.54 -19.45
N GLN A 209 -8.03 -4.24 -19.80
CA GLN A 209 -6.91 -4.19 -18.85
C GLN A 209 -7.09 -3.02 -17.86
N VAL A 210 -7.49 -1.84 -18.35
CA VAL A 210 -7.76 -0.66 -17.52
C VAL A 210 -8.86 -0.96 -16.51
N LYS A 211 -9.96 -1.57 -16.94
CA LYS A 211 -11.06 -1.94 -16.04
C LYS A 211 -10.60 -2.89 -14.93
N PHE A 212 -9.93 -3.98 -15.30
CA PHE A 212 -9.44 -4.97 -14.34
C PHE A 212 -8.44 -4.36 -13.35
N LEU A 213 -7.47 -3.59 -13.85
CA LEU A 213 -6.46 -2.95 -13.01
C LEU A 213 -7.06 -1.86 -12.11
N SER A 214 -8.05 -1.12 -12.59
CA SER A 214 -8.76 -0.11 -11.79
C SER A 214 -9.46 -0.76 -10.60
N ASP A 215 -10.19 -1.86 -10.82
CA ASP A 215 -10.85 -2.61 -9.73
C ASP A 215 -9.83 -3.14 -8.70
N ALA A 216 -8.68 -3.62 -9.17
CA ALA A 216 -7.58 -4.06 -8.32
C ALA A 216 -7.00 -2.91 -7.47
N VAL A 217 -6.77 -1.75 -8.09
CA VAL A 217 -6.22 -0.56 -7.44
C VAL A 217 -7.20 0.01 -6.41
N GLU A 218 -8.49 0.05 -6.70
CA GLU A 218 -9.51 0.49 -5.73
C GLU A 218 -9.51 -0.39 -4.47
N LYS A 219 -9.47 -1.71 -4.61
CA LYS A 219 -9.38 -2.61 -3.45
C LYS A 219 -8.10 -2.39 -2.62
N LYS A 220 -6.98 -2.02 -3.25
CA LYS A 220 -5.72 -1.68 -2.54
C LYS A 220 -5.84 -0.36 -1.80
N ILE A 221 -6.47 0.64 -2.44
CA ILE A 221 -6.78 1.93 -1.84
C ILE A 221 -7.65 1.74 -0.59
N ASP A 222 -8.71 0.93 -0.68
CA ASP A 222 -9.60 0.64 0.45
C ASP A 222 -8.82 0.06 1.64
N ARG A 223 -7.94 -0.93 1.41
CA ARG A 223 -7.07 -1.49 2.46
C ARG A 223 -6.13 -0.45 3.06
N LYS A 224 -5.58 0.45 2.24
CA LYS A 224 -4.68 1.52 2.68
C LYS A 224 -5.41 2.57 3.53
N LEU A 225 -6.62 2.95 3.13
CA LEU A 225 -7.47 3.88 3.86
C LEU A 225 -7.94 3.27 5.18
N GLU A 226 -8.30 1.98 5.19
CA GLU A 226 -8.64 1.25 6.42
C GLU A 226 -7.46 1.16 7.39
N SER A 227 -6.26 0.86 6.89
CA SER A 227 -5.03 0.89 7.69
C SER A 227 -4.76 2.28 8.27
N SER A 228 -5.02 3.33 7.48
CA SER A 228 -4.90 4.73 7.92
C SER A 228 -5.92 5.03 9.03
N ARG A 229 -7.18 4.58 8.88
CA ARG A 229 -8.25 4.72 9.88
C ARG A 229 -7.87 4.07 11.21
N LEU A 230 -7.35 2.84 11.19
CA LEU A 230 -6.89 2.14 12.39
C LEU A 230 -5.74 2.88 13.07
N ILE A 231 -4.80 3.43 12.30
CA ILE A 231 -3.74 4.28 12.84
C ILE A 231 -4.36 5.49 13.52
N PHE A 232 -5.29 6.21 12.89
CA PHE A 232 -5.97 7.35 13.54
C PHE A 232 -6.62 6.99 14.87
N GLU A 233 -7.30 5.84 14.96
CA GLU A 233 -7.95 5.38 16.20
C GLU A 233 -6.94 5.09 17.31
N LEU A 234 -5.88 4.34 17.00
CA LEU A 234 -4.79 4.07 17.94
C LEU A 234 -4.16 5.37 18.42
N ALA A 235 -4.00 6.29 17.48
CA ALA A 235 -3.39 7.55 17.73
C ALA A 235 -4.29 8.41 18.65
N ALA A 236 -5.59 8.52 18.37
CA ALA A 236 -6.55 9.23 19.23
C ALA A 236 -6.68 8.62 20.64
N ALA A 237 -6.44 7.32 20.79
CA ALA A 237 -6.47 6.61 22.07
C ALA A 237 -5.21 6.82 22.93
N ASP A 238 -4.10 7.26 22.33
CA ASP A 238 -2.88 7.57 23.07
C ASP A 238 -3.08 8.85 23.90
N ARG A 239 -2.51 8.90 25.12
CA ARG A 239 -2.55 10.13 25.91
C ARG A 239 -1.67 11.15 25.23
N GLN A 240 -2.33 12.02 24.46
CA GLN A 240 -1.70 13.15 23.82
C GLN A 240 -0.89 13.92 24.86
N ASN A 241 0.40 14.07 24.61
CA ASN A 241 1.17 15.04 25.38
C ASN A 241 0.48 16.40 25.16
N PRO A 242 0.04 17.11 26.24
CA PRO A 242 -0.76 18.34 26.13
C PRO A 242 -0.15 19.42 25.23
N MET A 243 1.17 19.35 25.02
CA MET A 243 1.91 20.21 24.09
C MET A 243 1.51 20.04 22.62
N TRP A 244 0.82 18.96 22.25
CA TRP A 244 0.39 18.60 20.89
C TRP A 244 -1.12 18.66 20.69
N GLU A 245 -1.87 19.07 21.71
CA GLU A 245 -3.34 19.18 21.70
C GLU A 245 -3.81 20.10 20.55
N GLY A 246 -4.70 19.59 19.69
CA GLY A 246 -5.15 20.27 18.46
C GLY A 246 -4.26 20.11 17.22
N TYR A 247 -3.05 19.51 17.35
CA TYR A 247 -2.10 19.33 16.24
C TYR A 247 -1.77 17.88 15.90
N TYR A 248 -2.34 16.93 16.66
CA TYR A 248 -2.09 15.49 16.63
C TYR A 248 -0.84 15.09 15.83
N ILE A 249 0.32 15.17 16.49
CA ILE A 249 1.53 14.44 16.10
C ILE A 249 1.53 13.20 16.98
N GLY A 250 0.79 12.20 16.56
CA GLY A 250 0.99 10.87 17.08
C GLY A 250 1.44 9.93 15.98
N GLY A 251 2.07 8.88 16.46
CA GLY A 251 3.04 8.11 15.72
C GLY A 251 4.21 7.89 16.66
N THR A 252 4.85 6.73 16.55
CA THR A 252 6.18 6.53 17.13
C THR A 252 7.07 7.71 16.74
N ASN A 253 8.12 8.03 17.52
CA ASN A 253 9.03 9.19 17.45
C ASN A 253 9.52 9.73 16.06
N THR A 254 9.06 9.19 14.94
CA THR A 254 9.52 9.42 13.57
C THR A 254 8.44 9.82 12.54
N GLN A 255 7.12 9.71 12.79
CA GLN A 255 6.11 10.08 11.76
C GLN A 255 4.85 10.79 12.31
N PRO A 256 4.53 12.02 11.86
CA PRO A 256 3.26 12.67 12.17
C PRO A 256 2.10 12.04 11.38
N VAL A 257 1.05 11.63 12.08
CA VAL A 257 -0.23 11.18 11.48
C VAL A 257 -1.08 12.38 11.05
N ALA A 258 -1.64 12.33 9.83
CA ALA A 258 -2.37 13.41 9.18
C ALA A 258 -3.79 13.59 9.71
N SER A 259 -3.93 14.27 10.83
CA SER A 259 -5.19 14.37 11.59
C SER A 259 -6.13 15.51 11.19
N ASN A 260 -5.65 16.49 10.41
CA ASN A 260 -6.45 17.65 10.06
C ASN A 260 -7.43 17.29 8.93
N THR A 261 -8.69 17.04 9.30
CA THR A 261 -9.75 16.64 8.37
C THR A 261 -9.96 17.63 7.23
N LYS A 262 -9.82 18.95 7.48
CA LYS A 262 -9.91 19.97 6.43
C LYS A 262 -8.78 19.82 5.41
N MET A 263 -7.54 19.66 5.86
CA MET A 263 -6.39 19.45 4.96
C MET A 263 -6.52 18.15 4.16
N ILE A 264 -6.94 17.06 4.82
CA ILE A 264 -7.21 15.77 4.16
C ILE A 264 -8.26 15.95 3.05
N SER A 265 -9.36 16.64 3.34
CA SER A 265 -10.41 16.93 2.35
C SER A 265 -9.90 17.77 1.19
N GLU A 266 -9.15 18.85 1.45
CA GLU A 266 -8.59 19.70 0.39
C GLU A 266 -7.61 18.94 -0.51
N ILE A 267 -6.75 18.09 0.06
CA ILE A 267 -5.82 17.25 -0.70
C ILE A 267 -6.58 16.22 -1.53
N THR A 268 -7.51 15.49 -0.91
CA THR A 268 -8.31 14.46 -1.59
C THR A 268 -9.12 15.06 -2.74
N GLU A 269 -9.72 16.23 -2.53
CA GLU A 269 -10.45 16.94 -3.56
C GLU A 269 -9.53 17.35 -4.72
N ALA A 270 -8.35 17.90 -4.43
CA ALA A 270 -7.39 18.31 -5.46
C ALA A 270 -6.96 17.14 -6.34
N PHE A 271 -6.55 16.02 -5.75
CA PHE A 271 -6.08 14.85 -6.51
C PHE A 271 -7.21 14.04 -7.16
N SER A 272 -8.47 14.17 -6.72
CA SER A 272 -9.60 13.51 -7.39
C SER A 272 -9.98 14.15 -8.74
N LYS A 273 -9.47 15.35 -9.04
CA LYS A 273 -9.73 16.11 -10.27
C LYS A 273 -8.67 15.91 -11.36
N ILE A 274 -7.69 15.03 -11.14
CA ILE A 274 -6.64 14.76 -12.12
C ILE A 274 -7.27 14.12 -13.36
N ASP A 275 -7.12 14.78 -14.50
CA ASP A 275 -7.32 14.16 -15.80
C ASP A 275 -6.05 13.39 -16.16
N PRO A 276 -6.13 12.06 -16.37
CA PRO A 276 -4.98 11.23 -16.70
C PRO A 276 -4.25 11.63 -17.99
N ASN A 277 -4.90 12.40 -18.88
CA ASN A 277 -4.36 12.81 -20.16
C ASN A 277 -4.00 14.31 -20.22
N ASP A 278 -4.18 15.05 -19.12
CA ASP A 278 -3.78 16.45 -19.01
C ASP A 278 -2.87 16.65 -17.80
N LYS A 279 -1.56 16.69 -18.08
CA LYS A 279 -0.53 16.94 -17.07
C LYS A 279 -0.75 18.24 -16.29
N SER A 280 -1.40 19.25 -16.88
CA SER A 280 -1.64 20.51 -16.16
C SER A 280 -2.57 20.33 -14.96
N THR A 281 -3.50 19.39 -15.02
CA THR A 281 -4.40 19.05 -13.89
C THR A 281 -3.64 18.36 -12.75
N TYR A 282 -2.66 17.51 -13.09
CA TYR A 282 -1.75 16.91 -12.13
C TYR A 282 -0.87 17.96 -11.45
N ASP A 283 -0.25 18.84 -12.24
CA ASP A 283 0.61 19.90 -11.73
C ASP A 283 -0.17 20.85 -10.80
N ALA A 284 -1.43 21.17 -11.15
CA ALA A 284 -2.33 21.96 -10.31
C ALA A 284 -2.69 21.26 -8.99
N ALA A 285 -2.89 19.93 -8.98
CA ALA A 285 -3.12 19.17 -7.76
C ALA A 285 -1.88 19.19 -6.84
N VAL A 286 -0.68 19.07 -7.42
CA VAL A 286 0.58 19.18 -6.68
C VAL A 286 0.78 20.59 -6.11
N ASP A 287 0.50 21.65 -6.88
CA ASP A 287 0.56 23.03 -6.39
C ASP A 287 -0.40 23.25 -5.21
N LYS A 288 -1.61 22.70 -5.28
CA LYS A 288 -2.58 22.78 -4.18
C LYS A 288 -2.10 22.00 -2.95
N PHE A 289 -1.47 20.84 -3.13
CA PHE A 289 -0.86 20.09 -2.04
C PHE A 289 0.23 20.89 -1.36
N GLU A 290 1.15 21.50 -2.12
CA GLU A 290 2.23 22.33 -1.60
C GLU A 290 1.69 23.52 -0.82
N ASP A 291 0.67 24.21 -1.33
CA ASP A 291 0.04 25.34 -0.63
C ASP A 291 -0.59 24.93 0.72
N VAL A 292 -1.32 23.81 0.72
CA VAL A 292 -1.91 23.23 1.95
C VAL A 292 -0.82 22.83 2.94
N MET A 293 0.22 22.14 2.46
CA MET A 293 1.31 21.66 3.30
C MET A 293 2.21 22.78 3.82
N ARG A 294 2.47 23.84 3.03
CA ARG A 294 3.28 25.00 3.46
C ARG A 294 2.76 25.62 4.74
N SER A 295 1.44 25.76 4.85
CA SER A 295 0.80 26.28 6.06
C SER A 295 1.10 25.40 7.28
N TRP A 296 1.02 24.08 7.11
CA TRP A 296 1.33 23.11 8.16
C TRP A 296 2.83 23.05 8.49
N GLU A 297 3.70 23.03 7.48
CA GLU A 297 5.15 22.97 7.63
C GLU A 297 5.70 24.24 8.27
N THR A 298 5.12 25.41 7.97
CA THR A 298 5.49 26.67 8.61
C THR A 298 5.16 26.65 10.10
N ILE A 299 3.98 26.13 10.48
CA ILE A 299 3.58 25.97 11.88
C ILE A 299 4.49 24.95 12.58
N PHE A 300 4.70 23.80 11.95
CA PHE A 300 5.56 22.74 12.46
C PHE A 300 7.01 23.21 12.64
N ALA A 301 7.58 23.89 11.65
CA ALA A 301 8.93 24.43 11.71
C ALA A 301 9.06 25.55 12.74
N SER A 302 8.07 26.44 12.86
CA SER A 302 8.05 27.46 13.93
C SER A 302 8.04 26.82 15.31
N TYR A 303 7.36 25.69 15.46
CA TYR A 303 7.38 24.91 16.69
C TYR A 303 8.74 24.23 16.91
N VAL A 304 9.28 23.54 15.90
CA VAL A 304 10.62 22.91 15.97
C VAL A 304 11.68 23.96 16.28
N ALA A 305 11.59 25.17 15.73
CA ALA A 305 12.51 26.28 16.02
C ALA A 305 12.50 26.68 17.50
N ARG A 306 11.36 26.58 18.19
CA ARG A 306 11.26 26.88 19.62
C ARG A 306 11.92 25.80 20.49
N GLN A 307 11.98 24.56 20.00
CA GLN A 307 12.55 23.42 20.70
C GLN A 307 14.03 23.15 20.32
N ALA A 308 14.38 23.43 19.06
CA ALA A 308 15.68 23.20 18.42
C ALA A 308 15.93 24.27 17.33
N PRO A 309 16.39 25.48 17.70
CA PRO A 309 16.43 26.67 16.82
C PRO A 309 17.23 26.53 15.52
N GLY A 310 18.21 25.62 15.48
CA GLY A 310 19.07 25.41 14.31
C GLY A 310 18.48 24.55 13.19
N TYR A 311 17.28 23.97 13.37
CA TYR A 311 16.75 22.93 12.47
C TYR A 311 15.60 23.39 11.56
N ALA A 312 15.06 24.59 11.74
CA ALA A 312 13.72 24.91 11.23
C ALA A 312 13.64 25.49 9.80
N ALA A 313 14.52 26.44 9.44
CA ALA A 313 14.38 27.20 8.19
C ALA A 313 14.78 26.38 6.95
N THR A 314 15.86 25.59 7.04
CA THR A 314 16.29 24.67 5.98
C THR A 314 15.32 23.51 5.80
N HIS A 315 14.66 23.06 6.88
CA HIS A 315 13.74 21.93 6.84
C HIS A 315 12.51 22.15 5.95
N VAL A 316 11.94 23.36 5.94
CA VAL A 316 10.74 23.68 5.13
C VAL A 316 11.10 23.77 3.65
N GLN A 317 12.15 24.52 3.31
CA GLN A 317 12.56 24.74 1.90
C GLN A 317 13.05 23.46 1.23
N ASP A 318 13.83 22.64 1.94
CA ASP A 318 14.31 21.38 1.39
C ASP A 318 13.14 20.39 1.19
N LYS A 319 12.20 20.31 2.13
CA LYS A 319 11.02 19.44 1.99
C LYS A 319 10.13 19.81 0.81
N GLU A 320 9.82 21.10 0.61
CA GLU A 320 9.01 21.56 -0.53
C GLU A 320 9.68 21.19 -1.87
N TYR A 321 10.99 21.38 -2.00
CA TYR A 321 11.70 21.07 -3.25
C TYR A 321 11.76 19.56 -3.54
N TYR A 322 12.00 18.74 -2.51
CA TYR A 322 12.04 17.28 -2.67
C TYR A 322 10.65 16.67 -2.88
N SER A 323 9.59 17.26 -2.32
CA SER A 323 8.22 16.76 -2.50
C SER A 323 7.74 16.93 -3.95
N ARG A 324 7.96 18.09 -4.57
CA ARG A 324 7.61 18.32 -5.99
C ARG A 324 8.30 17.36 -6.94
N LYS A 325 9.60 17.15 -6.73
CA LYS A 325 10.38 16.20 -7.54
C LYS A 325 9.88 14.77 -7.38
N ALA A 326 9.53 14.37 -6.16
CA ALA A 326 8.97 13.05 -5.90
C ALA A 326 7.64 12.85 -6.64
N PHE A 327 6.74 13.83 -6.59
CA PHE A 327 5.49 13.80 -7.35
C PHE A 327 5.74 13.73 -8.86
N GLN A 328 6.60 14.58 -9.42
CA GLN A 328 6.96 14.50 -10.83
C GLN A 328 7.55 13.14 -11.22
N ALA A 329 8.37 12.53 -10.36
CA ALA A 329 8.90 11.18 -10.61
C ALA A 329 7.77 10.13 -10.65
N ILE A 330 6.78 10.22 -9.75
CA ILE A 330 5.59 9.35 -9.76
C ILE A 330 4.86 9.47 -11.10
N TRP A 331 4.52 10.69 -11.53
CA TRP A 331 3.72 10.89 -12.74
C TRP A 331 4.43 10.48 -14.03
N ASN A 332 5.74 10.69 -14.09
CA ASN A 332 6.56 10.40 -15.25
C ASN A 332 6.99 8.91 -15.35
N GLY A 333 6.62 8.06 -14.39
CA GLY A 333 6.99 6.65 -14.42
C GLY A 333 8.42 6.35 -13.94
N THR A 334 9.07 7.27 -13.22
CA THR A 334 10.50 7.18 -12.83
C THR A 334 10.72 7.04 -11.33
N TYR A 335 9.68 6.66 -10.56
CA TYR A 335 9.70 6.53 -9.10
C TYR A 335 10.33 5.22 -8.58
#